data_AF-A0A2M7GHV9-F1
#
_entry.id   AF-A0A2M7GHV9-F1
#
_cell.length_a   1.000
_cell.length_b   1.000
_cell.length_c   1.000
_cell.angle_alpha   90.00
_cell.angle_beta   90.00
_cell.angle_gamma   90.00
#
_symmetry.space_group_name_H-M   'P 1'
#
loop_
_entity.id
_entity.type
_entity.pdbx_description
1 polymer ?
#
loop_
_entity_poly.entity_id
_entity_poly.type
_entity_poly.pdbx_seq_one_letter_code
_entity_poly.pdbx_strand_id
1 'polypeptide(L)' 'YCVANMPGAVAHTSTYALNNATLPFVLALAGKGAGKALADDSHLLAGLNVHRGKLTYKAVAEAQDLPFEEPRAALGV' A
#
# COMPACT_ATOMS: atom_id res chain seq x y z
N TYR A 1 13.11 4.27 26.05
CA TYR A 1 13.63 3.51 24.90
C TYR A 1 12.61 3.68 23.77
N CYS A 2 13.00 4.35 22.67
CA CYS A 2 12.08 4.76 21.59
C CYS A 2 12.74 4.62 20.21
N VAL A 3 13.41 3.50 19.95
CA VAL A 3 14.13 3.27 18.68
C VAL A 3 13.12 2.90 17.59
N ALA A 4 13.04 3.69 16.53
CA ALA A 4 12.22 3.38 15.36
C ALA A 4 12.82 2.19 14.60
N ASN A 5 11.98 1.43 13.89
CA ASN A 5 12.41 0.28 13.09
C ASN A 5 13.19 -0.78 13.90
N MET A 6 12.70 -1.13 15.10
CA MET A 6 13.24 -2.24 15.90
C MET A 6 13.40 -3.56 15.13
N PRO A 7 12.52 -3.94 14.18
CA PRO A 7 12.74 -5.13 13.36
C PRO A 7 14.07 -5.11 12.59
N GLY A 8 14.62 -3.92 12.31
CA GLY A 8 15.94 -3.76 11.68
C GLY A 8 17.09 -4.35 12.49
N ALA A 9 16.97 -4.49 13.81
CA ALA A 9 17.98 -5.16 14.64
C ALA A 9 18.05 -6.68 14.39
N VAL A 10 17.00 -7.26 13.79
CA VAL A 10 16.88 -8.70 13.49
C VAL A 10 16.56 -8.91 12.00
N ALA A 11 17.32 -8.23 11.14
CA ALA A 11 17.07 -8.13 9.70
C ALA A 11 16.80 -9.47 8.99
N HIS A 12 17.52 -10.54 9.34
CA HIS A 12 17.29 -11.87 8.75
C HIS A 12 15.86 -12.35 9.02
N THR A 13 15.45 -12.40 10.28
CA THR A 13 14.11 -12.84 10.68
C THR A 13 13.02 -11.90 10.15
N SER A 14 13.20 -10.59 10.24
CA SER A 14 12.19 -9.62 9.79
C SER A 14 11.99 -9.65 8.28
N THR A 15 13.05 -9.92 7.51
CA THR A 15 12.96 -10.05 6.05
C THR A 15 12.08 -11.24 5.65
N TYR A 16 12.30 -12.42 6.24
CA TYR A 16 11.45 -13.58 5.98
C TYR A 16 9.99 -13.31 6.38
N ALA A 17 9.77 -12.69 7.54
CA ALA A 17 8.42 -12.36 8.00
C ALA A 17 7.69 -11.41 7.04
N LEU A 18 8.32 -10.29 6.66
CA LEU A 18 7.72 -9.30 5.78
C LEU A 18 7.51 -9.85 4.36
N ASN A 19 8.50 -10.55 3.80
CA ASN A 19 8.38 -11.13 2.47
C ASN A 19 7.28 -12.18 2.40
N ASN A 20 7.16 -13.07 3.39
CA ASN A 20 6.09 -14.07 3.41
C ASN A 20 4.69 -13.43 3.43
N ALA A 21 4.52 -12.32 4.16
CA ALA A 21 3.26 -11.59 4.20
C ALA A 21 2.97 -10.81 2.89
N THR A 22 4.00 -10.28 2.24
CA THR A 22 3.84 -9.38 1.07
C THR A 22 3.89 -10.11 -0.27
N LEU A 23 4.49 -11.29 -0.35
CA LEU A 23 4.73 -12.03 -1.57
C LEU A 23 3.47 -12.26 -2.42
N PRO A 24 2.29 -12.64 -1.86
CA PRO A 24 1.09 -12.81 -2.66
C PRO A 24 0.66 -11.54 -3.42
N PHE A 25 0.79 -10.37 -2.78
CA PHE A 25 0.44 -9.08 -3.39
C PHE A 25 1.46 -8.67 -4.46
N VAL A 26 2.75 -8.91 -4.22
CA VAL A 26 3.81 -8.66 -5.20
C VAL A 26 3.58 -9.47 -6.47
N LEU A 27 3.24 -10.76 -6.33
CA LEU A 27 2.93 -11.62 -7.48
C LEU A 27 1.68 -11.16 -8.22
N ALA A 28 0.63 -10.72 -7.51
CA ALA A 28 -0.58 -10.17 -8.13
C ALA A 28 -0.29 -8.90 -8.93
N LEU A 29 0.50 -7.98 -8.37
CA LEU A 29 0.92 -6.74 -9.03
C LEU A 29 1.77 -7.03 -10.27
N ALA A 30 2.73 -7.95 -10.17
CA ALA A 30 3.59 -8.33 -11.28
C ALA A 30 2.81 -9.04 -12.41
N GLY A 31 1.86 -9.91 -12.07
CA GLY A 31 1.10 -10.70 -13.04
C GLY A 31 -0.05 -9.95 -13.73
N LYS A 32 -0.72 -9.05 -13.01
CA LYS A 32 -1.92 -8.34 -13.51
C LYS A 32 -1.69 -6.87 -13.85
N GLY A 33 -0.58 -6.29 -13.38
CA GLY A 33 -0.38 -4.85 -13.34
C GLY A 33 -1.18 -4.18 -12.22
N ALA A 34 -0.78 -2.95 -11.86
CA ALA A 34 -1.32 -2.24 -10.70
C ALA A 34 -2.84 -2.01 -10.76
N GLY A 35 -3.37 -1.52 -11.88
CA GLY A 35 -4.80 -1.18 -11.99
C GLY A 35 -5.73 -2.37 -11.75
N LYS A 36 -5.47 -3.50 -12.43
CA LYS A 36 -6.28 -4.71 -12.28
C LYS A 36 -6.06 -5.40 -10.94
N ALA A 37 -4.82 -5.46 -10.45
CA ALA A 37 -4.55 -6.04 -9.13
C ALA A 37 -5.28 -5.29 -8.01
N LEU A 38 -5.31 -3.96 -8.06
CA LEU A 38 -6.02 -3.12 -7.10
C LEU A 38 -7.55 -3.21 -7.25
N ALA A 39 -8.07 -3.33 -8.48
CA ALA A 39 -9.51 -3.49 -8.71
C ALA A 39 -10.04 -4.85 -8.20
N ASP A 40 -9.24 -5.91 -8.37
CA ASP A 40 -9.62 -7.29 -8.02
C ASP A 40 -9.55 -7.57 -6.50
N ASP A 41 -8.74 -6.83 -5.74
CA ASP A 41 -8.47 -7.08 -4.31
C ASP A 41 -8.70 -5.83 -3.46
N SER A 42 -9.80 -5.83 -2.69
CA SER A 42 -10.17 -4.72 -1.80
C SER A 42 -9.17 -4.49 -0.67
N HIS A 43 -8.45 -5.53 -0.22
CA HIS A 43 -7.42 -5.40 0.81
C HIS A 43 -6.19 -4.70 0.25
N LEU A 44 -5.76 -5.08 -0.96
CA LEU A 44 -4.67 -4.39 -1.66
C LEU A 44 -5.04 -2.94 -2.01
N LEU A 45 -6.29 -2.70 -2.45
CA LEU A 45 -6.80 -1.36 -2.74
C LEU A 45 -6.76 -0.43 -1.52
N ALA A 46 -7.07 -0.95 -0.32
CA ALA A 46 -7.04 -0.18 0.91
C ALA A 46 -5.62 0.34 1.26
N GLY A 47 -4.57 -0.25 0.68
CA GLY A 47 -3.19 0.21 0.79
C GLY A 47 -2.81 1.35 -0.18
N LEU A 48 -3.68 1.71 -1.13
CA LEU A 48 -3.37 2.73 -2.13
C LEU A 48 -3.35 4.13 -1.50
N ASN A 49 -2.19 4.77 -1.52
CA ASN A 49 -2.01 6.12 -0.98
C ASN A 49 -2.05 7.20 -2.06
N VAL A 50 -1.36 7.00 -3.18
CA VAL A 50 -1.28 7.99 -4.26
C VAL A 50 -1.46 7.31 -5.61
N HIS A 51 -2.29 7.89 -6.47
CA HIS A 51 -2.44 7.45 -7.85
C HIS A 51 -2.54 8.66 -8.79
N ARG A 52 -1.63 8.77 -9.76
CA ARG A 52 -1.62 9.84 -10.79
C ARG A 52 -1.77 11.26 -10.20
N GLY A 53 -1.07 11.53 -9.10
CA GLY A 53 -1.11 12.83 -8.40
C GLY A 53 -2.30 13.03 -7.46
N LYS A 54 -3.20 12.06 -7.34
CA LYS A 54 -4.37 12.09 -6.45
C LYS A 54 -4.05 11.34 -5.17
N LEU A 55 -4.43 11.91 -4.03
CA LEU A 55 -4.23 11.32 -2.72
C LEU A 55 -5.47 10.51 -2.33
N THR A 56 -5.31 9.19 -2.21
CA THR A 56 -6.41 8.23 -2.07
C THR A 56 -6.55 7.65 -0.67
N TYR A 57 -5.71 8.08 0.27
CA TYR A 57 -5.79 7.64 1.65
C TYR A 57 -6.23 8.79 2.55
N LYS A 58 -7.48 8.70 3.04
CA LYS A 58 -8.19 9.77 3.73
C LYS A 58 -7.41 10.35 4.92
N ALA A 59 -6.85 9.49 5.78
CA ALA A 59 -6.17 9.97 6.98
C ALA A 59 -4.88 10.76 6.66
N VAL A 60 -4.18 10.44 5.56
CA VAL A 60 -3.01 11.22 5.12
C VAL A 60 -3.46 12.53 4.49
N ALA A 61 -4.56 12.53 3.74
CA ALA A 61 -5.13 13.76 3.17
C ALA A 61 -5.53 14.76 4.26
N GLU A 62 -6.22 14.29 5.30
CA GLU A 62 -6.60 15.12 6.44
C GLU A 62 -5.37 15.61 7.22
N ALA A 63 -4.37 14.74 7.45
CA ALA A 63 -3.16 15.11 8.19
C ALA A 63 -2.27 16.13 7.47
N GLN A 64 -2.37 16.22 6.13
CA GLN A 64 -1.56 17.10 5.30
C GLN A 64 -2.34 18.27 4.70
N ASP A 65 -3.64 18.42 5.03
CA ASP A 65 -4.55 19.41 4.46
C ASP A 65 -4.58 19.39 2.92
N LEU A 66 -4.66 18.19 2.35
CA LEU A 66 -4.68 17.96 0.90
C LEU A 66 -6.01 17.37 0.43
N PRO A 67 -6.40 17.59 -0.84
CA PRO A 67 -7.62 17.00 -1.41
C PRO A 67 -7.57 15.47 -1.39
N PHE A 68 -8.66 14.86 -0.92
CA PHE A 68 -8.87 13.41 -0.95
C PHE A 68 -9.71 13.00 -2.17
N GLU A 69 -9.31 11.90 -2.81
CA GLU A 69 -10.10 11.25 -3.85
C GLU A 69 -10.30 9.76 -3.54
N GLU A 70 -11.52 9.26 -3.73
CA GLU A 70 -11.83 7.85 -3.49
C GLU A 70 -10.94 6.92 -4.36
N PRO A 71 -10.28 5.89 -3.78
CA PRO A 71 -9.36 5.00 -4.51
C PRO A 71 -9.94 4.40 -5.79
N ARG A 72 -11.23 4.00 -5.77
CA ARG A 72 -11.92 3.43 -6.93
C ARG A 72 -12.11 4.47 -8.04
N ALA A 73 -12.57 5.67 -7.66
CA ALA A 73 -12.71 6.78 -8.60
C ALA A 73 -11.36 7.17 -9.23
N ALA A 74 -10.29 7.18 -8.44
CA ALA A 74 -8.95 7.49 -8.92
C ALA A 74 -8.40 6.46 -9.92
N LEU A 75 -8.77 5.17 -9.76
CA LEU A 75 -8.42 4.09 -10.68
C LEU A 75 -9.28 4.04 -11.94
N GLY A 76 -10.43 4.72 -11.95
CA GLY A 76 -11.38 4.69 -13.06
C GLY A 76 -12.16 3.36 -13.16
N VAL A 77 -12.34 2.66 -12.03
CA VAL A 77 -13.06 1.39 -11.90
C VAL A 77 -14.17 1.45 -10.86
#